data_AF-A0A924K588-F1
#
_entry.id   AF-A0A924K588-F1
#
_cell.length_a   1.000
_cell.length_b   1.000
_cell.length_c   1.000
_cell.angle_alpha   90.00
_cell.angle_beta   90.00
_cell.angle_gamma   90.00
#
_symmetry.space_group_name_H-M   'P 1'
#
loop_
_entity.id
_entity.type
_entity.pdbx_description
1 polymer ?
#
loop_
_entity_poly.entity_id
_entity_poly.type
_entity_poly.pdbx_seq_one_letter_code
_entity_poly.pdbx_strand_id
1 'polypeptide(L)'
;LAEQAQPGHGVPSQDPSLAAQAPLEPKEAEREAKSVLAGGGVVGGAAIGATVGVVVGGPVGGLVGGTLGAIAGAVGGAAVSTAMQPGDSPKAKTP
;
A
#
# COMPACT_ATOMS: atom_id res chain seq x y z
N LEU A 1 -27.93 2.40 -4.18
CA LEU A 1 -27.20 3.17 -3.13
C LEU A 1 -27.53 2.67 -1.73
N ALA A 2 -28.81 2.59 -1.33
CA ALA A 2 -29.19 1.99 -0.03
C ALA A 2 -28.73 0.53 0.14
N GLU A 3 -28.61 -0.22 -0.97
CA GLU A 3 -28.16 -1.62 -0.98
C GLU A 3 -26.68 -1.82 -0.62
N GLN A 4 -25.87 -0.76 -0.66
CA GLN A 4 -24.44 -0.80 -0.29
C GLN A 4 -24.19 -0.32 1.15
N ALA A 5 -25.21 0.15 1.85
CA ALA A 5 -25.07 0.66 3.20
C ALA A 5 -25.20 -0.48 4.21
N GLN A 6 -24.30 -0.52 5.20
CA GLN A 6 -24.46 -1.37 6.37
C GLN A 6 -25.78 -0.99 7.07
N PRO A 7 -26.59 -1.95 7.55
CA PRO A 7 -27.81 -1.63 8.29
C PRO A 7 -27.53 -0.66 9.44
N GLY A 8 -28.25 0.46 9.48
CA GLY A 8 -28.07 1.52 10.50
C GLY A 8 -27.04 2.60 10.15
N HIS A 9 -26.38 2.53 8.98
CA HIS A 9 -25.38 3.49 8.52
C HIS A 9 -25.75 4.17 7.20
N GLY A 10 -25.10 5.30 6.91
CA GLY A 10 -25.24 5.99 5.63
C GLY A 10 -24.51 5.28 4.49
N VAL A 11 -24.41 5.94 3.33
CA VAL A 11 -23.56 5.45 2.24
C VAL A 11 -22.11 5.38 2.75
N PRO A 12 -21.39 4.25 2.61
CA PRO A 12 -20.05 4.09 3.20
C PRO A 12 -19.06 5.19 2.79
N SER A 13 -19.13 5.72 1.56
CA SER A 13 -18.25 6.80 1.09
C SER A 13 -18.54 8.18 1.70
N GLN A 14 -19.66 8.32 2.43
CA GLN A 14 -20.12 9.56 3.05
C GLN A 14 -20.29 9.44 4.58
N ASP A 15 -20.15 8.24 5.13
CA ASP A 15 -20.23 7.96 6.57
C ASP A 15 -18.81 7.66 7.09
N PRO A 16 -18.18 8.57 7.87
CA PRO A 16 -16.82 8.38 8.36
C PRO A 16 -16.72 7.32 9.46
N SER A 17 -17.83 6.77 9.94
CA SER A 17 -17.79 5.70 10.92
C SER A 17 -17.21 4.42 10.30
N LEU A 18 -16.27 3.79 11.01
CA LEU A 18 -15.67 2.53 10.56
C LEU A 18 -16.71 1.41 10.40
N ALA A 19 -17.77 1.45 11.21
CA ALA A 19 -18.87 0.49 11.16
C ALA A 19 -19.73 0.60 9.89
N ALA A 20 -19.66 1.73 9.16
CA ALA A 20 -20.28 1.89 7.86
C ALA A 20 -19.48 1.25 6.72
N GLN A 21 -18.22 0.85 6.95
CA GLN A 21 -17.38 0.22 5.94
C GLN A 21 -17.60 -1.30 5.92
N ALA A 22 -17.58 -1.86 4.71
CA ALA A 22 -17.58 -3.31 4.54
C ALA A 22 -16.15 -3.85 4.75
N PRO A 23 -15.95 -4.92 5.54
CA PRO A 23 -14.67 -5.59 5.63
C PRO A 23 -14.26 -6.18 4.27
N LEU A 24 -12.99 -6.04 3.91
CA LEU A 24 -12.42 -6.69 2.73
C LEU A 24 -12.32 -8.20 2.93
N GLU A 25 -12.50 -8.98 1.86
CA GLU A 25 -12.12 -10.39 1.93
C GLU A 25 -10.61 -10.52 2.17
N PRO A 26 -10.13 -11.59 2.84
CA PRO A 26 -8.71 -11.73 3.15
C PRO A 26 -7.78 -11.61 1.94
N LYS A 27 -8.22 -12.11 0.79
CA LYS A 27 -7.48 -12.04 -0.49
C LYS A 27 -7.45 -10.64 -1.09
N GLU A 28 -8.51 -9.86 -0.87
CA GLU A 28 -8.59 -8.46 -1.30
C GLU A 28 -7.72 -7.60 -0.39
N ALA A 29 -7.79 -7.82 0.92
CA ALA A 29 -6.96 -7.16 1.91
C ALA A 29 -5.46 -7.38 1.65
N GLU A 30 -5.05 -8.61 1.29
CA GLU A 30 -3.65 -8.90 0.92
C GLU A 30 -3.21 -8.14 -0.33
N ARG A 31 -4.07 -8.09 -1.36
CA ARG A 31 -3.79 -7.33 -2.60
C ARG A 31 -3.70 -5.84 -2.35
N GLU A 32 -4.62 -5.30 -1.55
CA GLU A 32 -4.59 -3.88 -1.16
C GLU A 32 -3.35 -3.57 -0.34
N ALA A 33 -2.99 -4.39 0.64
CA ALA A 33 -1.77 -4.20 1.43
C ALA A 33 -0.50 -4.18 0.55
N LYS A 34 -0.41 -5.10 -0.42
CA LYS A 34 0.70 -5.11 -1.39
C LYS A 34 0.70 -3.88 -2.28
N SER A 35 -0.47 -3.42 -2.72
CA SER A 35 -0.61 -2.21 -3.54
C SER A 35 -0.24 -0.96 -2.75
N VAL A 36 -0.72 -0.82 -1.51
CA VAL A 36 -0.41 0.30 -0.62
C VAL A 36 1.08 0.36 -0.34
N LEU A 37 1.72 -0.78 -0.07
CA LEU A 37 3.15 -0.77 0.24
C LEU A 37 4.00 -0.49 -1.01
N ALA A 38 3.61 -0.99 -2.18
CA ALA A 38 4.24 -0.63 -3.45
C ALA A 38 4.06 0.87 -3.76
N GLY A 39 2.84 1.41 -3.60
CA GLY A 39 2.54 2.83 -3.82
C GLY A 39 3.25 3.75 -2.83
N GLY A 40 3.26 3.40 -1.54
CA GLY A 40 4.04 4.10 -0.52
C GLY A 40 5.54 4.05 -0.81
N GLY A 41 6.02 2.90 -1.30
CA GLY A 41 7.37 2.72 -1.79
C GLY A 41 7.71 3.66 -2.97
N VAL A 42 6.82 3.78 -3.96
CA VAL A 42 6.98 4.75 -5.07
C VAL A 42 7.20 6.15 -4.53
N VAL A 43 6.32 6.63 -3.64
CA VAL A 43 6.38 8.00 -3.14
C VAL A 43 7.65 8.23 -2.30
N GLY A 44 7.93 7.33 -1.34
CA GLY A 44 9.11 7.44 -0.49
C GLY A 44 10.41 7.32 -1.28
N GLY A 45 10.49 6.35 -2.18
CA GLY A 45 11.64 6.15 -3.07
C GLY A 45 11.87 7.31 -4.01
N ALA A 46 10.80 7.88 -4.59
CA ALA A 46 10.91 9.07 -5.43
C ALA A 46 11.44 10.28 -4.67
N ALA A 47 10.94 10.52 -3.46
CA ALA A 47 11.39 11.63 -2.62
C ALA A 47 12.88 11.51 -2.26
N ILE A 48 13.31 10.33 -1.83
CA ILE A 48 14.72 10.05 -1.48
C ILE A 48 15.62 10.13 -2.73
N GLY A 49 15.19 9.50 -3.82
CA GLY A 49 15.93 9.50 -5.08
C GLY A 49 16.08 10.91 -5.66
N ALA A 50 15.03 11.72 -5.60
CA ALA A 50 15.06 13.10 -6.07
C ALA A 50 15.99 13.97 -5.20
N THR A 51 15.94 13.82 -3.87
CA THR A 51 16.83 14.59 -2.98
C THR A 51 18.30 14.25 -3.22
N VAL A 52 18.66 12.97 -3.27
CA VAL A 52 20.03 12.54 -3.62
C VAL A 52 20.41 13.01 -5.03
N GLY A 53 19.51 12.88 -5.98
CA GLY A 53 19.70 13.31 -7.36
C GLY A 53 19.97 14.81 -7.50
N VAL A 54 19.28 15.65 -6.74
CA VAL A 54 19.53 17.11 -6.72
C VAL A 54 20.91 17.42 -6.16
N VAL A 55 21.31 16.75 -5.07
CA VAL A 55 22.62 16.96 -4.44
C VAL A 55 23.77 16.61 -5.39
N VAL A 56 23.64 15.54 -6.16
CA VAL A 56 24.71 15.03 -7.03
C VAL A 56 24.69 15.65 -8.44
N GLY A 57 23.50 15.88 -8.99
CA GLY A 57 23.32 16.25 -10.41
C GLY A 57 22.43 17.47 -10.65
N GLY A 58 22.09 18.24 -9.61
CA GLY A 58 21.22 19.41 -9.72
C GLY A 58 19.78 19.05 -10.18
N PRO A 59 19.05 19.99 -10.79
CA PRO A 59 17.64 19.79 -11.12
C PRO A 59 17.36 18.56 -12.00
N VAL A 60 18.21 18.29 -12.99
CA VAL A 60 18.08 17.10 -13.86
C VAL A 60 18.36 15.82 -13.08
N GLY A 61 19.37 15.84 -12.20
CA GLY A 61 19.64 14.73 -11.29
C GLY A 61 18.44 14.42 -10.40
N GLY A 62 17.69 15.44 -9.94
CA GLY A 62 16.45 15.26 -9.20
C GLY A 62 15.35 14.51 -9.97
N LEU A 63 15.15 14.84 -11.25
CA LEU A 63 14.18 14.14 -12.11
C LEU A 63 14.56 12.67 -12.34
N VAL A 64 15.83 12.42 -12.70
CA VAL A 64 16.33 11.06 -12.95
C VAL A 64 16.33 10.25 -11.66
N GLY A 65 16.87 10.83 -10.58
CA GLY A 65 16.93 10.21 -9.26
C GLY A 65 15.55 9.93 -8.70
N GLY A 66 14.60 10.85 -8.84
CA GLY A 66 13.22 10.63 -8.41
C GLY A 66 12.53 9.52 -9.18
N THR A 67 12.74 9.44 -10.49
CA THR A 67 12.14 8.37 -11.32
C THR A 67 12.73 7.00 -10.97
N LEU A 68 14.05 6.89 -10.86
CA LEU A 68 14.72 5.64 -10.47
C LEU A 68 14.38 5.24 -9.03
N GLY A 69 14.33 6.22 -8.14
CA GLY A 69 13.92 6.03 -6.74
C GLY A 69 12.47 5.54 -6.64
N ALA A 70 11.57 6.07 -7.46
CA ALA A 70 10.18 5.60 -7.54
C ALA A 70 10.09 4.12 -7.91
N ILE A 71 10.82 3.70 -8.94
CA ILE A 71 10.84 2.31 -9.41
C ILE A 71 11.43 1.40 -8.33
N ALA A 72 12.58 1.75 -7.79
CA ALA A 72 13.23 0.98 -6.72
C ALA A 72 12.35 0.90 -5.47
N GLY A 73 11.70 2.00 -5.11
CA GLY A 73 10.75 2.08 -4.02
C GLY A 73 9.52 1.21 -4.23
N ALA A 74 8.95 1.17 -5.44
CA ALA A 74 7.82 0.28 -5.78
C ALA A 74 8.17 -1.19 -5.57
N VAL A 75 9.33 -1.61 -6.09
CA VAL A 75 9.83 -2.99 -6.00
C VAL A 75 10.16 -3.34 -4.55
N GLY A 76 10.87 -2.46 -3.85
CA GLY A 76 11.21 -2.63 -2.44
C GLY A 76 9.96 -2.70 -1.54
N GLY A 77 8.99 -1.82 -1.77
CA GLY A 77 7.71 -1.81 -1.08
C GLY A 77 6.93 -3.10 -1.31
N ALA A 78 6.81 -3.56 -2.56
CA ALA A 78 6.17 -4.84 -2.86
C ALA A 78 6.91 -6.03 -2.20
N ALA A 79 8.23 -6.01 -2.14
CA ALA A 79 9.03 -7.06 -1.49
C ALA A 79 8.84 -7.08 0.05
N VAL A 80 8.78 -5.92 0.71
CA VAL A 80 8.51 -5.88 2.16
C VAL A 80 7.13 -6.47 2.48
N SER A 81 6.12 -6.26 1.61
CA SER A 81 4.78 -6.80 1.84
C SER A 81 4.77 -8.32 1.81
N THR A 82 5.60 -8.93 0.95
CA THR A 82 5.70 -10.39 0.87
C THR A 82 6.37 -10.97 2.10
N ALA A 83 7.33 -10.25 2.69
CA ALA A 83 8.09 -10.67 3.86
C ALA A 83 7.32 -10.51 5.18
N MET A 84 6.34 -9.59 5.22
CA MET A 84 5.50 -9.34 6.40
C MET A 84 4.27 -10.26 6.49
N GLN A 85 4.06 -11.17 5.52
CA GLN A 85 2.98 -12.14 5.61
C GLN A 85 3.13 -12.96 6.91
N PRO A 86 2.17 -12.87 7.85
CA PRO A 86 2.13 -13.77 9.00
C PRO A 86 2.03 -15.19 8.46
N GLY A 87 2.95 -16.06 8.90
CA GLY A 87 3.13 -17.38 8.32
C GLY A 87 1.84 -18.20 8.22
N ASP A 88 1.83 -19.10 7.23
CA ASP A 88 0.97 -20.28 7.19
C ASP A 88 0.71 -20.78 8.61
N SER A 89 -0.51 -20.58 9.11
CA SER A 89 -0.93 -21.21 10.34
C SER A 89 -0.87 -22.72 10.08
N PRO A 90 -0.04 -23.51 10.80
CA PRO A 90 -0.11 -24.96 10.69
C PRO A 90 -1.53 -25.32 11.08
N LYS A 91 -2.27 -25.93 10.14
CA LYS A 91 -3.60 -26.44 10.40
C LYS A 91 -3.53 -27.23 11.70
N ALA A 92 -4.29 -26.80 12.70
CA ALA A 92 -4.46 -27.54 13.93
C ALA A 92 -5.08 -28.90 13.56
N LYS A 93 -4.20 -29.89 13.34
CA LYS A 93 -4.60 -31.28 13.31
C LYS A 93 -4.66 -31.69 14.77
N THR A 94 -5.87 -31.82 15.26
CA THR A 94 -6.14 -32.38 16.59
C THR A 94 -7.46 -33.10 16.57
N PRO A 95 -7.60 -34.19 17.31
CA PRO A 95 -6.69 -35.34 17.46
C PRO A 95 -7.05 -36.50 16.51
#